data_AF-A0A952TDE5-F1
#
_entry.id   AF-A0A952TDE5-F1
#
_cell.length_a   1.000
_cell.length_b   1.000
_cell.length_c   1.000
_cell.angle_alpha   90.00
_cell.angle_beta   90.00
_cell.angle_gamma   90.00
#
_symmetry.space_group_name_H-M   'P 1'
#
loop_
_entity.id
_entity.type
_entity.pdbx_description
1 polymer ?
#
loop_
_entity_poly.entity_id
_entity_poly.type
_entity_poly.pdbx_seq_one_letter_code
_entity_poly.pdbx_strand_id
1 'polypeptide(L)'
;SFAHYMSSHPTQGDANTRFEARNYLKGFNKYGDKIDPCNWSWGSVTNVNCSSVNPIFMYSGNPVENIGWVNLFGTDQRSLVNTGPFTLKQNEPIVVMGAFVVGRKDDPFSSFYEARRITSYIRSFYDSNFGQFPLGTDKEDDNQLETFSLSQNYPNPFNPITTICYNLPKSCHVKLVVLNLLGEEVVTLVDEFQNRGEHFKSFDAKDLSSGMYIYKLSTDNYTHARKMLLLK
;
A
#
# COMPACT_ATOMS: atom_id res chain seq x y z
N SER A 1 -0.28 -16.89 -5.04
CA SER A 1 -0.90 -17.52 -6.21
C SER A 1 -1.87 -16.54 -6.82
N PHE A 2 -1.47 -15.86 -7.90
CA PHE A 2 -2.27 -14.81 -8.51
C PHE A 2 -3.51 -15.40 -9.18
N ALA A 3 -4.69 -15.17 -8.61
CA ALA A 3 -5.90 -15.22 -9.39
C ALA A 3 -5.86 -14.08 -10.40
N HIS A 4 -6.23 -14.32 -11.65
CA HIS A 4 -6.85 -13.29 -12.47
C HIS A 4 -8.14 -13.92 -12.97
N TYR A 5 -9.28 -13.41 -12.53
CA TYR A 5 -10.58 -14.02 -12.77
C TYR A 5 -11.50 -13.05 -13.50
N MET A 6 -12.06 -13.48 -14.64
CA MET A 6 -12.68 -12.60 -15.63
C MET A 6 -14.22 -12.71 -15.67
N SER A 7 -14.89 -12.61 -14.51
CA SER A 7 -16.34 -12.85 -14.32
C SER A 7 -17.24 -12.34 -15.44
N SER A 8 -17.08 -11.06 -15.77
CA SER A 8 -17.97 -10.35 -16.68
C SER A 8 -17.35 -10.16 -18.06
N HIS A 9 -16.27 -10.89 -18.37
CA HIS A 9 -15.64 -10.82 -19.68
C HIS A 9 -16.47 -11.58 -20.72
N PRO A 10 -16.74 -11.00 -21.90
CA PRO A 10 -17.66 -11.56 -22.87
C PRO A 10 -17.27 -12.93 -23.42
N THR A 11 -15.97 -13.25 -23.50
CA THR A 11 -15.49 -14.55 -24.01
C THR A 11 -14.92 -15.46 -22.94
N GLN A 12 -14.51 -14.91 -21.80
CA GLN A 12 -13.86 -15.68 -20.73
C GLN A 12 -14.91 -15.96 -19.64
N GLY A 13 -15.50 -14.92 -19.07
CA GLY A 13 -16.66 -15.02 -18.21
C GLY A 13 -16.39 -15.73 -16.89
N ASP A 14 -17.46 -15.93 -16.13
CA ASP A 14 -17.41 -16.67 -14.87
C ASP A 14 -17.00 -18.14 -15.09
N ALA A 15 -16.15 -18.64 -14.19
CA ALA A 15 -15.79 -20.05 -14.12
C ALA A 15 -17.00 -20.84 -13.61
N ASN A 16 -17.43 -21.80 -14.40
CA ASN A 16 -18.51 -22.72 -14.06
C ASN A 16 -17.98 -24.00 -13.40
N THR A 17 -16.68 -24.25 -13.50
CA THR A 17 -16.05 -25.46 -12.97
C THR A 17 -14.79 -25.16 -12.15
N ARG A 18 -14.43 -26.07 -11.25
CA ARG A 18 -13.17 -26.01 -10.49
C ARG A 18 -11.93 -26.00 -11.39
N PHE A 19 -12.02 -26.55 -12.60
CA PHE A 19 -10.91 -26.61 -13.55
C PHE A 19 -10.70 -25.26 -14.24
N GLU A 20 -11.78 -24.62 -14.69
CA GLU A 20 -11.75 -23.25 -15.22
C GLU A 20 -11.23 -22.28 -14.17
N ALA A 21 -11.74 -22.37 -12.93
CA ALA A 21 -11.23 -21.58 -11.81
C ALA A 21 -9.74 -21.81 -11.59
N ARG A 22 -9.27 -23.07 -11.61
CA ARG A 22 -7.84 -23.39 -11.48
C ARG A 22 -6.99 -22.86 -12.64
N ASN A 23 -7.52 -22.83 -13.86
CA ASN A 23 -6.81 -22.28 -15.01
C ASN A 23 -6.57 -20.78 -14.83
N TYR A 24 -7.61 -20.04 -14.44
CA TYR A 24 -7.52 -18.63 -14.08
C TYR A 24 -6.51 -18.38 -12.94
N LEU A 25 -6.48 -19.23 -11.91
CA LEU A 25 -5.50 -19.15 -10.81
C LEU A 25 -4.04 -19.38 -11.24
N LYS A 26 -3.82 -19.88 -12.45
CA LYS A 26 -2.50 -20.13 -13.02
C LYS A 26 -2.10 -19.10 -14.08
N GLY A 27 -2.94 -18.09 -14.32
CA GLY A 27 -2.73 -17.11 -15.39
C GLY A 27 -3.05 -17.66 -16.79
N PHE A 28 -3.87 -18.71 -16.88
CA PHE A 28 -4.40 -19.20 -18.16
C PHE A 28 -5.82 -18.67 -18.40
N ASN A 29 -6.27 -18.73 -19.65
CA ASN A 29 -7.68 -18.54 -20.01
C ASN A 29 -8.54 -19.69 -19.43
N LYS A 30 -9.88 -19.62 -19.55
CA LYS A 30 -10.75 -20.66 -18.97
C LYS A 30 -10.49 -22.07 -19.53
N TYR A 31 -10.02 -22.15 -20.78
CA TYR A 31 -9.71 -23.39 -21.48
C TYR A 31 -8.35 -23.98 -21.11
N GLY A 32 -7.48 -23.23 -20.41
CA GLY A 32 -6.16 -23.68 -19.98
C GLY A 32 -5.01 -23.21 -20.88
N ASP A 33 -5.28 -22.36 -21.87
CA ASP A 33 -4.24 -21.80 -22.74
C ASP A 33 -3.62 -20.53 -22.14
N LYS A 34 -2.37 -20.27 -22.51
CA LYS A 34 -1.73 -18.99 -22.23
C LYS A 34 -2.40 -17.89 -23.04
N ILE A 35 -2.62 -16.75 -22.40
CA ILE A 35 -3.05 -15.54 -23.10
C ILE A 35 -1.80 -14.87 -23.65
N ASP A 36 -1.80 -14.56 -24.95
CA ASP A 36 -0.74 -13.81 -25.61
C ASP A 36 -1.13 -12.32 -25.69
N PRO A 37 -0.47 -11.42 -24.94
CA PRO A 37 -0.79 -9.99 -24.95
C PRO A 37 -0.68 -9.36 -26.34
N CYS A 38 0.17 -9.90 -27.22
CA CYS A 38 0.41 -9.35 -28.55
C CYS A 38 -0.71 -9.69 -29.53
N ASN A 39 -1.42 -10.80 -29.30
CA ASN A 39 -2.50 -11.29 -30.14
C ASN A 39 -3.86 -11.27 -29.42
N TRP A 40 -3.95 -10.60 -28.27
CA TRP A 40 -5.16 -10.55 -27.46
C TRP A 40 -6.14 -9.49 -27.94
N SER A 41 -7.27 -9.91 -28.52
CA SER A 41 -8.24 -8.99 -29.14
C SER A 41 -8.95 -8.03 -28.16
N TRP A 42 -8.82 -8.23 -26.85
CA TRP A 42 -9.50 -7.44 -25.81
C TRP A 42 -8.57 -6.45 -25.10
N GLY A 43 -7.34 -6.32 -25.56
CA GLY A 43 -6.38 -5.34 -25.08
C GLY A 43 -5.36 -4.97 -26.14
N SER A 44 -4.48 -4.04 -25.81
CA SER A 44 -3.36 -3.68 -26.67
C SER A 44 -2.13 -3.41 -25.81
N VAL A 45 -0.95 -3.79 -26.32
CA VAL A 45 0.31 -3.41 -25.70
C VAL A 45 0.82 -2.15 -26.36
N THR A 46 1.02 -1.11 -25.55
CA THR A 46 1.43 0.22 -26.00
C THR A 46 2.73 0.65 -25.34
N ASN A 47 3.58 1.36 -26.08
CA ASN A 47 4.80 2.00 -25.59
C ASN A 47 5.80 1.11 -24.81
N VAL A 48 5.72 -0.22 -24.97
CA VAL A 48 6.69 -1.20 -24.48
C VAL A 48 6.85 -2.33 -25.51
N ASN A 49 7.96 -3.07 -25.44
CA ASN A 49 8.12 -4.28 -26.26
C ASN A 49 7.09 -5.33 -25.81
N CYS A 50 6.20 -5.75 -26.70
CA CYS A 50 5.14 -6.70 -26.38
C CYS A 50 5.65 -8.04 -25.82
N SER A 51 6.77 -8.55 -26.33
CA SER A 51 7.37 -9.80 -25.85
C SER A 51 7.92 -9.70 -24.42
N SER A 52 8.07 -8.48 -23.88
CA SER A 52 8.49 -8.26 -22.49
C SER A 52 7.31 -8.21 -21.50
N VAL A 53 6.07 -8.15 -21.99
CA VAL A 53 4.88 -8.12 -21.14
C VAL A 53 4.64 -9.51 -20.55
N ASN A 54 4.55 -9.58 -19.22
CA ASN A 54 4.23 -10.83 -18.55
C ASN A 54 2.73 -11.15 -18.74
N PRO A 55 2.37 -12.24 -19.44
CA PRO A 55 0.99 -12.58 -19.76
C PRO A 55 0.15 -12.98 -18.55
N ILE A 56 0.79 -13.36 -17.44
CA ILE A 56 0.10 -13.76 -16.20
C ILE A 56 -0.67 -12.58 -15.60
N PHE A 57 -0.14 -11.37 -15.76
CA PHE A 57 -0.76 -10.15 -15.24
C PHE A 57 -1.51 -9.43 -16.36
N MET A 58 -2.76 -9.85 -16.53
CA MET A 58 -3.64 -9.25 -17.52
C MET A 58 -3.82 -7.76 -17.29
N TYR A 59 -3.71 -7.01 -18.39
CA TYR A 59 -3.85 -5.55 -18.41
C TYR A 59 -2.93 -4.83 -17.40
N SER A 60 -1.68 -5.29 -17.28
CA SER A 60 -0.65 -4.78 -16.35
C SER A 60 -0.10 -3.39 -16.70
N GLY A 61 -0.63 -2.73 -17.73
CA GLY A 61 -0.22 -1.39 -18.15
C GLY A 61 -0.84 -0.26 -17.33
N ASN A 62 -0.38 0.95 -17.61
CA ASN A 62 -0.96 2.19 -17.12
C ASN A 62 -1.85 2.81 -18.22
N PRO A 63 -3.20 2.76 -18.09
CA PRO A 63 -4.11 3.28 -19.10
C PRO A 63 -4.04 4.82 -19.24
N VAL A 64 -3.55 5.52 -18.22
CA VAL A 64 -3.39 6.98 -18.21
C VAL A 64 -2.24 7.42 -19.10
N GLU A 65 -1.08 6.77 -18.93
CA GLU A 65 0.14 7.06 -19.67
C GLU A 65 0.19 6.31 -21.01
N ASN A 66 -0.83 5.46 -21.25
CA ASN A 66 -0.92 4.55 -22.38
C ASN A 66 0.37 3.75 -22.58
N ILE A 67 0.82 3.08 -21.53
CA ILE A 67 2.04 2.26 -21.53
C ILE A 67 1.75 0.87 -20.95
N GLY A 68 2.33 -0.18 -21.51
CA GLY A 68 2.10 -1.57 -21.09
C GLY A 68 0.87 -2.18 -21.74
N TRP A 69 0.32 -3.23 -21.12
CA TRP A 69 -0.88 -3.91 -21.62
C TRP A 69 -2.15 -3.22 -21.11
N VAL A 70 -2.91 -2.60 -22.00
CA VAL A 70 -4.09 -1.80 -21.67
C VAL A 70 -5.37 -2.51 -22.14
N ASN A 71 -6.40 -2.52 -21.30
CA ASN A 71 -7.73 -3.01 -21.67
C ASN A 71 -8.43 -1.99 -22.57
N LEU A 72 -8.99 -2.44 -23.70
CA LEU A 72 -9.65 -1.58 -24.68
C LEU A 72 -11.18 -1.68 -24.65
N PHE A 73 -11.76 -2.53 -23.81
CA PHE A 73 -13.18 -2.86 -23.83
C PHE A 73 -13.92 -2.37 -22.58
N GLY A 74 -14.89 -1.48 -22.79
CA GLY A 74 -15.75 -0.95 -21.73
C GLY A 74 -16.88 -1.90 -21.38
N THR A 75 -16.60 -2.88 -20.52
CA THR A 75 -17.62 -3.75 -19.93
C THR A 75 -17.30 -3.97 -18.46
N ASP A 76 -18.21 -4.61 -17.72
CA ASP A 76 -17.93 -5.00 -16.34
C ASP A 76 -16.72 -5.93 -16.36
N GLN A 77 -15.70 -5.59 -15.57
CA GLN A 77 -14.51 -6.40 -15.40
C GLN A 77 -14.34 -6.64 -13.91
N ARG A 78 -14.28 -7.90 -13.52
CA ARG A 78 -13.84 -8.29 -12.18
C ARG A 78 -12.41 -8.78 -12.30
N SER A 79 -11.60 -8.55 -11.28
CA SER A 79 -10.29 -9.15 -11.14
C SER A 79 -10.07 -9.39 -9.66
N LEU A 80 -9.93 -10.66 -9.30
CA LEU A 80 -9.50 -11.07 -7.97
C LEU A 80 -8.04 -11.45 -8.10
N VAL A 81 -7.18 -10.94 -7.23
CA VAL A 81 -5.76 -11.27 -7.13
C VAL A 81 -5.52 -11.84 -5.73
N ASN A 82 -4.85 -12.99 -5.64
CA ASN A 82 -4.55 -13.61 -4.35
C ASN A 82 -3.04 -13.62 -4.12
N THR A 83 -2.63 -13.37 -2.88
CA THR A 83 -1.24 -13.58 -2.44
C THR A 83 -1.07 -14.93 -1.74
N GLY A 84 0.15 -15.47 -1.78
CA GLY A 84 0.52 -16.80 -1.27
C GLY A 84 1.68 -17.40 -2.07
N PRO A 85 2.39 -18.41 -1.56
CA PRO A 85 1.92 -19.38 -0.56
C PRO A 85 1.99 -18.89 0.88
N PHE A 86 1.07 -19.36 1.71
CA PHE A 86 1.15 -19.26 3.17
C PHE A 86 0.95 -20.67 3.75
N THR A 87 1.74 -21.03 4.75
CA THR A 87 1.63 -22.33 5.43
C THR A 87 0.67 -22.18 6.60
N LEU A 88 -0.47 -22.87 6.54
CA LEU A 88 -1.40 -22.98 7.66
C LEU A 88 -0.96 -24.11 8.56
N LYS A 89 -0.65 -23.80 9.82
CA LYS A 89 -0.38 -24.81 10.85
C LYS A 89 -1.64 -25.05 11.68
N GLN A 90 -1.87 -26.31 12.02
CA GLN A 90 -3.03 -26.69 12.81
C GLN A 90 -3.00 -25.98 14.17
N ASN A 91 -4.13 -25.39 14.57
CA ASN A 91 -4.32 -24.65 15.83
C ASN A 91 -3.46 -23.38 15.99
N GLU A 92 -2.79 -22.90 14.94
CA GLU A 92 -2.14 -21.59 14.95
C GLU A 92 -3.06 -20.55 14.27
N PRO A 93 -3.49 -19.48 14.97
CA PRO A 93 -4.31 -18.45 14.36
C PRO A 93 -3.49 -17.64 13.35
N ILE A 94 -4.09 -17.36 12.20
CA ILE A 94 -3.56 -16.40 11.22
C ILE A 94 -4.43 -15.15 11.18
N VAL A 95 -3.81 -13.99 11.01
CA VAL A 95 -4.52 -12.72 10.83
C VAL A 95 -4.62 -12.43 9.34
N VAL A 96 -5.85 -12.29 8.86
CA VAL A 96 -6.14 -11.88 7.48
C VAL A 96 -6.68 -10.45 7.52
N MET A 97 -6.01 -9.54 6.81
CA MET A 97 -6.46 -8.16 6.66
C MET A 97 -6.89 -7.94 5.22
N GLY A 98 -8.06 -7.33 5.04
CA GLY A 98 -8.61 -6.98 3.73
C GLY A 98 -9.00 -5.51 3.70
N ALA A 99 -8.71 -4.84 2.59
CA ALA A 99 -9.20 -3.50 2.31
C ALA A 99 -10.03 -3.52 1.04
N PHE A 100 -11.19 -2.87 1.06
CA PHE A 100 -12.04 -2.68 -0.12
C PHE A 100 -11.90 -1.23 -0.59
N VAL A 101 -11.47 -1.04 -1.84
CA VAL A 101 -11.22 0.28 -2.43
C VAL A 101 -12.19 0.51 -3.57
N VAL A 102 -12.91 1.64 -3.52
CA VAL A 102 -13.82 2.05 -4.59
C VAL A 102 -13.45 3.45 -5.04
N GLY A 103 -13.02 3.58 -6.29
CA GLY A 103 -12.92 4.87 -6.97
C GLY A 103 -14.09 5.03 -7.93
N ARG A 104 -15.00 5.99 -7.66
CA ARG A 104 -16.13 6.29 -8.53
C ARG A 104 -16.16 7.78 -8.85
N LYS A 105 -16.17 8.10 -10.15
CA LYS A 105 -16.29 9.43 -10.73
C LYS A 105 -17.19 9.37 -11.97
N ASP A 106 -17.25 10.47 -12.71
CA ASP A 106 -18.16 10.64 -13.85
C ASP A 106 -17.70 9.86 -15.10
N ASP A 107 -16.42 9.48 -15.17
CA ASP A 107 -15.85 8.72 -16.28
C ASP A 107 -14.88 7.61 -15.80
N PRO A 108 -14.55 6.62 -16.65
CA PRO A 108 -13.66 5.51 -16.27
C PRO A 108 -12.23 5.95 -15.88
N PHE A 109 -11.66 6.95 -16.56
CA PHE A 109 -10.31 7.41 -16.29
C PHE A 109 -10.26 8.11 -14.92
N SER A 110 -11.16 9.05 -14.67
CA SER A 110 -11.22 9.74 -13.37
C SER A 110 -11.55 8.78 -12.22
N SER A 111 -12.36 7.75 -12.47
CA SER A 111 -12.65 6.70 -11.48
C SER A 111 -11.39 5.89 -11.13
N PHE A 112 -10.57 5.54 -12.13
CA PHE A 112 -9.29 4.87 -11.93
C PHE A 112 -8.28 5.73 -11.17
N TYR A 113 -8.17 7.01 -11.51
CA TYR A 113 -7.32 7.94 -10.76
C TYR A 113 -7.74 8.06 -9.30
N GLU A 114 -9.04 8.17 -9.04
CA GLU A 114 -9.56 8.23 -7.67
C GLU A 114 -9.27 6.92 -6.91
N ALA A 115 -9.45 5.77 -7.55
CA ALA A 115 -9.09 4.48 -6.97
C ALA A 115 -7.60 4.45 -6.61
N ARG A 116 -6.70 4.85 -7.51
CA ARG A 116 -5.24 4.93 -7.25
C ARG A 116 -4.92 5.87 -6.09
N ARG A 117 -5.58 7.03 -6.04
CA ARG A 117 -5.41 8.00 -4.94
C ARG A 117 -5.80 7.38 -3.61
N ILE A 118 -6.97 6.74 -3.52
CA ILE A 118 -7.43 6.06 -2.30
C ILE A 118 -6.50 4.88 -1.94
N THR A 119 -6.07 4.09 -2.93
CA THR A 119 -5.13 2.98 -2.72
C THR A 119 -3.79 3.48 -2.15
N SER A 120 -3.25 4.60 -2.63
CA SER A 120 -2.00 5.14 -2.09
C SER A 120 -2.12 5.50 -0.60
N TYR A 121 -3.27 6.02 -0.19
CA TYR A 121 -3.56 6.32 1.20
C TYR A 121 -3.72 5.05 2.05
N ILE A 122 -4.46 4.06 1.55
CA ILE A 122 -4.63 2.77 2.25
C ILE A 122 -3.31 2.03 2.36
N ARG A 123 -2.46 2.09 1.33
CA ARG A 123 -1.12 1.53 1.37
C ARG A 123 -0.27 2.23 2.41
N SER A 124 -0.26 3.55 2.45
CA SER A 124 0.44 4.30 3.50
C SER A 124 -0.07 3.94 4.89
N PHE A 125 -1.39 3.78 5.08
CA PHE A 125 -1.96 3.28 6.33
C PHE A 125 -1.50 1.85 6.64
N TYR A 126 -1.55 0.94 5.67
CA TYR A 126 -1.13 -0.45 5.85
C TYR A 126 0.35 -0.52 6.23
N ASP A 127 1.21 0.12 5.45
CA ASP A 127 2.66 0.14 5.68
C ASP A 127 2.97 0.75 7.05
N SER A 128 2.27 1.83 7.44
CA SER A 128 2.46 2.49 8.75
C SER A 128 1.95 1.69 9.95
N ASN A 129 1.06 0.72 9.78
CA ASN A 129 0.50 -0.06 10.90
C ASN A 129 0.97 -1.52 10.89
N PHE A 130 1.38 -2.03 9.72
CA PHE A 130 1.57 -3.45 9.44
C PHE A 130 2.78 -3.74 8.53
N GLY A 131 3.51 -2.74 8.02
CA GLY A 131 4.63 -2.94 7.08
C GLY A 131 5.82 -3.74 7.64
N GLN A 132 5.87 -3.94 8.96
CA GLN A 132 6.85 -4.78 9.66
C GLN A 132 6.48 -6.28 9.68
N PHE A 133 5.30 -6.68 9.18
CA PHE A 133 5.01 -8.10 9.02
C PHE A 133 5.92 -8.66 7.91
N PRO A 134 6.78 -9.64 8.19
CA PRO A 134 7.57 -10.27 7.16
C PRO A 134 6.60 -10.95 6.20
N LEU A 135 6.35 -10.29 5.06
CA LEU A 135 5.78 -10.96 3.91
C LEU A 135 6.77 -12.07 3.60
N GLY A 136 6.32 -13.32 3.74
CA GLY A 136 7.12 -14.51 3.49
C GLY A 136 7.59 -14.55 2.05
N THR A 137 8.65 -13.82 1.76
CA THR A 137 9.49 -13.93 0.58
C THR A 137 10.90 -13.70 1.09
N ASP A 138 11.62 -14.80 1.29
CA ASP A 138 13.07 -14.77 1.33
C ASP A 138 13.55 -14.10 0.04
N LYS A 139 13.91 -12.81 0.12
CA LYS A 139 15.09 -12.23 -0.52
C LYS A 139 15.23 -10.74 -0.21
N GLU A 140 16.44 -10.45 0.25
CA GLU A 140 17.05 -9.15 0.50
C GLU A 140 16.77 -8.15 -0.63
N ASP A 141 16.23 -7.00 -0.26
CA ASP A 141 16.57 -5.74 -0.92
C ASP A 141 16.66 -4.66 0.18
N ASP A 142 17.81 -4.60 0.85
CA ASP A 142 18.20 -3.58 1.84
C ASP A 142 18.49 -2.24 1.15
N ASN A 143 17.60 -1.77 0.27
CA ASN A 143 17.87 -0.60 -0.57
C ASN A 143 16.74 0.43 -0.63
N GLN A 144 15.81 0.40 0.31
CA GLN A 144 14.94 1.54 0.57
C GLN A 144 14.89 1.76 2.07
N LEU A 145 15.68 2.73 2.56
CA LEU A 145 15.46 3.62 3.72
C LEU A 145 16.81 4.26 4.13
N GLU A 146 17.57 4.81 3.17
CA GLU A 146 18.90 5.42 3.42
C GLU A 146 18.86 6.83 4.03
N THR A 147 17.67 7.42 4.23
CA THR A 147 17.56 8.82 4.70
C THR A 147 16.76 8.93 5.99
N PHE A 148 17.14 9.90 6.82
CA PHE A 148 16.30 10.30 7.95
C PHE A 148 14.98 10.86 7.42
N SER A 149 13.86 10.47 8.02
CA SER A 149 12.55 11.01 7.68
C SER A 149 11.68 11.13 8.92
N LEU A 150 10.76 12.10 8.91
CA LEU A 150 9.70 12.24 9.90
C LEU A 150 8.40 12.43 9.12
N SER A 151 7.46 11.52 9.29
CA SER A 151 6.19 11.48 8.57
C SER A 151 5.14 12.35 9.23
N GLN A 152 4.09 12.71 8.48
CA GLN A 152 2.91 13.35 9.07
C GLN A 152 2.24 12.39 10.06
N ASN A 153 1.89 12.87 11.25
CA ASN A 153 1.18 12.07 12.24
C ASN A 153 -0.18 11.63 11.69
N TYR A 154 -0.64 10.43 12.05
CA TYR A 154 -1.93 9.90 11.61
C TYR A 154 -2.72 9.24 12.75
N PRO A 155 -4.03 9.56 12.90
CA PRO A 155 -4.78 10.59 12.17
C PRO A 155 -4.24 12.02 12.41
N ASN A 156 -4.55 12.94 11.49
CA ASN A 156 -4.38 14.39 11.68
C ASN A 156 -5.44 15.14 10.83
N PRO A 157 -6.43 15.82 11.42
CA PRO A 157 -6.60 16.04 12.87
C PRO A 157 -6.87 14.75 13.65
N PHE A 158 -6.55 14.71 14.95
CA PHE A 158 -6.68 13.50 15.79
C PHE A 158 -7.48 13.75 17.06
N ASN A 159 -8.04 12.68 17.65
CA ASN A 159 -8.78 12.71 18.93
C ASN A 159 -8.72 11.35 19.67
N PRO A 160 -8.17 11.27 20.89
CA PRO A 160 -6.99 12.01 21.36
C PRO A 160 -5.69 11.28 20.98
N ILE A 161 -5.78 10.18 20.22
CA ILE A 161 -4.63 9.31 19.89
C ILE A 161 -4.20 9.52 18.44
N THR A 162 -2.90 9.62 18.22
CA THR A 162 -2.25 9.65 16.90
C THR A 162 -0.96 8.83 16.92
N THR A 163 -0.47 8.45 15.75
CA THR A 163 0.82 7.77 15.59
C THR A 163 1.79 8.66 14.83
N ILE A 164 3.00 8.82 15.37
CA ILE A 164 4.11 9.50 14.73
C ILE A 164 5.08 8.44 14.19
N CYS A 165 5.40 8.51 12.90
CA CYS A 165 6.34 7.62 12.23
C CYS A 165 7.61 8.38 11.82
N TYR A 166 8.78 7.76 12.01
CA TYR A 166 10.06 8.28 11.55
C TYR A 166 11.02 7.15 11.17
N ASN A 167 11.96 7.43 10.25
CA ASN A 167 12.98 6.48 9.83
C ASN A 167 14.38 6.92 10.27
N LEU A 168 15.18 5.94 10.71
CA LEU A 168 16.59 6.08 11.04
C LEU A 168 17.45 5.27 10.07
N PRO A 169 18.29 5.90 9.22
CA PRO A 169 19.17 5.17 8.30
C PRO A 169 20.35 4.49 9.02
N LYS A 170 20.62 4.86 10.27
CA LYS A 170 21.61 4.26 11.15
C LYS A 170 21.13 4.30 12.60
N SER A 171 21.59 3.35 13.42
CA SER A 171 21.33 3.37 14.86
C SER A 171 21.94 4.62 15.49
N CYS A 172 21.16 5.36 16.27
CA CYS A 172 21.58 6.61 16.91
C CYS A 172 20.68 6.97 18.10
N HIS A 173 21.09 7.97 18.88
CA HIS A 173 20.24 8.56 19.92
C HIS A 173 19.15 9.43 19.27
N VAL A 174 17.91 9.23 19.70
CA VAL A 174 16.73 9.90 19.15
C VAL A 174 15.97 10.59 20.26
N LYS A 175 15.69 11.88 20.06
CA LYS A 175 14.77 12.66 20.89
C LYS A 175 13.54 13.08 20.08
N LEU A 176 12.38 12.52 20.39
CA LEU A 176 11.08 12.91 19.83
C LEU A 176 10.26 13.62 20.90
N VAL A 177 9.97 14.90 20.67
CA VAL A 177 9.21 15.75 21.60
C VAL A 177 8.00 16.38 20.94
N VAL A 178 6.99 16.68 21.74
CA VAL A 178 5.84 17.52 21.39
C VAL A 178 6.01 18.89 22.03
N LEU A 179 5.78 19.92 21.25
CA LEU A 179 5.90 21.34 21.59
C LEU A 179 4.55 22.03 21.41
N ASN A 180 4.30 23.06 22.23
CA ASN A 180 3.21 24.01 21.99
C ASN A 180 3.64 25.09 20.96
N LEU A 181 2.75 26.05 20.67
CA LEU A 181 3.04 27.14 19.70
C LEU A 181 4.10 28.14 20.17
N LEU A 182 4.41 28.17 21.46
CA LEU A 182 5.48 28.98 22.03
C LEU A 182 6.84 28.25 21.96
N GLY A 183 6.85 26.98 21.51
CA GLY A 183 8.04 26.15 21.42
C GLY A 183 8.41 25.43 22.71
N GLU A 184 7.55 25.46 23.72
CA GLU A 184 7.78 24.79 25.00
C GLU A 184 7.54 23.28 24.86
N GLU A 185 8.46 22.45 25.38
CA GLU A 185 8.30 20.99 25.44
C GLU A 185 7.16 20.64 26.40
N VAL A 186 6.06 20.10 25.85
CA VAL A 186 4.90 19.66 26.65
C VAL A 186 4.95 18.17 26.94
N VAL A 187 5.54 17.37 26.05
CA VAL A 187 5.68 15.92 26.22
C VAL A 187 6.96 15.43 25.52
N THR A 188 7.73 14.56 26.18
CA THR A 188 8.80 13.78 25.55
C THR A 188 8.29 12.37 25.27
N LEU A 189 8.29 11.98 23.99
CA LEU A 189 7.77 10.68 23.55
C LEU A 189 8.88 9.62 23.47
N VAL A 190 10.08 10.03 23.06
CA VAL A 190 11.28 9.19 22.92
C VAL A 190 12.49 10.03 23.31
N ASP A 191 13.40 9.46 24.09
CA ASP A 191 14.72 10.04 24.41
C ASP A 191 15.71 8.91 24.74
N GLU A 192 16.04 8.13 23.72
CA GLU A 192 16.84 6.90 23.88
C GLU A 192 17.60 6.54 22.60
N PHE A 193 18.54 5.60 22.72
CA PHE A 193 19.24 5.02 21.58
C PHE A 193 18.34 4.00 20.87
N GLN A 194 18.12 4.19 19.58
CA GLN A 194 17.29 3.31 18.76
C GLN A 194 18.06 2.73 17.58
N ASN A 195 17.72 1.50 17.21
CA ASN A 195 18.34 0.81 16.09
C ASN A 195 17.92 1.42 14.75
N ARG A 196 18.74 1.24 13.70
CA ARG A 196 18.38 1.51 12.31
C ARG A 196 17.00 0.92 11.98
N GLY A 197 16.20 1.66 11.22
CA GLY A 197 14.89 1.22 10.74
C GLY A 197 13.80 2.26 10.97
N GLU A 198 12.58 1.85 10.64
CA GLU A 198 11.36 2.64 10.84
C GLU A 198 10.81 2.43 12.25
N HIS A 199 10.37 3.53 12.88
CA HIS A 199 9.87 3.55 14.25
C HIS A 199 8.49 4.21 14.31
N PHE A 200 7.64 3.66 15.17
CA PHE A 200 6.28 4.12 15.39
C PHE A 200 6.07 4.48 16.85
N LYS A 201 5.62 5.71 17.10
CA LYS A 201 5.31 6.16 18.45
C LYS A 201 3.86 6.62 18.53
N SER A 202 3.07 5.85 19.28
CA SER A 202 1.72 6.27 19.68
C SER A 202 1.80 7.42 20.67
N PHE A 203 0.99 8.44 20.44
CA PHE A 203 0.84 9.60 21.29
C PHE A 203 -0.63 9.74 21.69
N ASP A 204 -0.89 9.61 23.00
CA ASP A 204 -2.18 9.90 23.62
C ASP A 204 -2.13 11.30 24.24
N ALA A 205 -2.91 12.23 23.67
CA ALA A 205 -2.98 13.62 24.07
C ALA A 205 -4.20 13.94 24.96
N LYS A 206 -4.77 12.94 25.66
CA LYS A 206 -5.95 13.14 26.51
C LYS A 206 -5.83 14.30 27.50
N ASP A 207 -4.63 14.58 27.99
CA ASP A 207 -4.36 15.61 29.00
C ASP A 207 -4.04 17.00 28.39
N LEU A 208 -4.02 17.11 27.05
CA LEU A 208 -3.77 18.36 26.33
C LEU A 208 -5.07 19.02 25.85
N SER A 209 -5.07 20.35 25.69
CA SER A 209 -6.21 21.08 25.13
C SER A 209 -6.25 20.96 23.60
N SER A 210 -7.44 21.04 23.00
CA SER A 210 -7.60 21.13 21.55
C SER A 210 -6.78 22.29 20.99
N GLY A 211 -6.11 22.06 19.86
CA GLY A 211 -5.22 23.07 19.29
C GLY A 211 -4.13 22.49 18.41
N MET A 212 -3.31 23.40 17.88
CA MET A 212 -2.16 23.05 17.06
C MET A 212 -0.93 22.83 17.94
N TYR A 213 -0.25 21.71 17.70
CA TYR A 213 1.02 21.35 18.33
C TYR A 213 2.08 21.09 17.25
N ILE A 214 3.33 21.08 17.67
CA ILE A 214 4.47 20.74 16.81
C ILE A 214 5.14 19.53 17.42
N TYR A 215 5.47 18.51 16.63
CA TYR A 215 6.35 17.44 17.09
C TYR A 215 7.67 17.53 16.34
N LYS A 216 8.77 17.29 17.06
CA LYS A 216 10.14 17.48 16.58
C LYS A 216 10.96 16.23 16.86
N LEU A 217 11.55 15.66 15.82
CA LEU A 217 12.53 14.59 15.88
C LEU A 217 13.92 15.21 15.82
N SER A 218 14.78 14.88 16.78
CA SER A 218 16.17 15.34 16.84
C SER A 218 17.11 14.14 17.02
N THR A 219 18.18 14.10 16.25
CA THR A 219 19.34 13.21 16.40
C THR A 219 20.60 14.06 16.28
N ASP A 220 21.78 13.46 16.40
CA ASP A 220 23.06 14.18 16.29
C ASP A 220 23.21 14.97 14.98
N ASN A 221 22.68 14.44 13.87
CA ASN A 221 22.88 14.98 12.51
C ASN A 221 21.58 15.34 11.79
N TYR A 222 20.42 15.19 12.43
CA TYR A 222 19.12 15.43 11.80
C TYR A 222 18.16 16.08 12.77
N THR A 223 17.46 17.11 12.30
CA THR A 223 16.34 17.72 13.04
C THR A 223 15.23 18.04 12.07
N HIS A 224 14.02 17.55 12.36
CA HIS A 224 12.83 17.85 11.57
C HIS A 224 11.62 18.01 12.47
N ALA A 225 10.74 18.93 12.10
CA ALA A 225 9.54 19.22 12.86
C ALA A 225 8.31 19.28 11.95
N ARG A 226 7.16 18.86 12.48
CA ARG A 226 5.88 18.88 11.78
C ARG A 226 4.77 19.33 12.71
N LYS A 227 3.69 19.85 12.12
CA LYS A 227 2.51 20.34 12.84
C LYS A 227 1.47 19.24 12.94
N MET A 228 0.72 19.22 14.03
CA MET A 228 -0.44 18.35 14.23
C MET A 228 -1.59 19.13 14.88
N LEU A 229 -2.83 18.71 14.62
CA LEU A 229 -4.05 19.34 15.13
C LEU A 229 -4.83 18.35 16.01
N LEU A 230 -4.92 18.64 17.30
CA LEU A 230 -5.74 17.91 18.25
C LEU A 230 -7.16 18.49 18.25
N LEU A 231 -8.16 17.64 18.01
CA LEU A 231 -9.58 17.93 18.18
C LEU A 231 -10.07 17.14 19.40
N LYS A 232 -10.80 17.79 20.30
CA LYS A 232 -11.62 17.14 21.33
C LYS A 232 -13.08 17.35 20.98
#